data_AF-A0A4S4BB50-F1
#
_entry.id   AF-A0A4S4BB50-F1
#
_cell.length_a   1.000
_cell.length_b   1.000
_cell.length_c   1.000
_cell.angle_alpha   90.00
_cell.angle_beta   90.00
_cell.angle_gamma   90.00
#
_symmetry.space_group_name_H-M   'P 1'
#
loop_
_entity.id
_entity.type
_entity.pdbx_description
1 polymer ?
#
loop_
_entity_poly.entity_id
_entity_poly.type
_entity_poly.pdbx_seq_one_letter_code
_entity_poly.pdbx_strand_id
1 'polypeptide(L)'
;MTCIATTLQVLAAVEYAPALHHTQPTRETLLAFSTELDRHAADVAALAGERQLDLPALGQGWYERLAAERDEPLHAAYQALHSAAYLGLAGGSTTALLLSAVAYALRVLAQREGHLCH
;
A
#
# COMPACT_ATOMS: atom_id res chain seq x y z
N MET A 1 -5.54 0.83 -14.43
CA MET A 1 -4.64 -0.34 -14.32
C MET A 1 -3.19 0.02 -13.98
N THR A 2 -2.73 1.26 -14.24
CA THR A 2 -1.35 1.70 -13.96
C THR A 2 -0.99 1.73 -12.48
N CYS A 3 -1.88 2.20 -11.60
CA CYS A 3 -1.62 2.26 -10.14
C CYS A 3 -1.21 0.91 -9.54
N ILE A 4 -1.90 -0.18 -9.86
CA ILE A 4 -1.59 -1.51 -9.32
C ILE A 4 -0.23 -2.02 -9.78
N ALA A 5 0.07 -1.88 -11.08
CA ALA A 5 1.35 -2.32 -11.64
C ALA A 5 2.53 -1.55 -11.05
N THR A 6 2.42 -0.22 -10.94
CA THR A 6 3.47 0.60 -10.31
C THR A 6 3.61 0.28 -8.82
N THR A 7 2.52 0.04 -8.11
CA THR A 7 2.57 -0.38 -6.70
C THR A 7 3.30 -1.71 -6.55
N LEU A 8 3.02 -2.68 -7.43
CA LEU A 8 3.70 -3.96 -7.44
C LEU A 8 5.21 -3.79 -7.69
N GLN A 9 5.59 -2.90 -8.60
CA GLN A 9 7.01 -2.59 -8.86
C GLN A 9 7.71 -2.01 -7.63
N VAL A 10 7.05 -1.12 -6.88
CA VAL A 10 7.60 -0.55 -5.64
C VAL A 10 7.77 -1.64 -4.57
N LEU A 11 6.76 -2.49 -4.35
CA LEU A 11 6.86 -3.59 -3.39
C LEU A 11 7.96 -4.59 -3.78
N ALA A 12 8.04 -4.94 -5.07
CA ALA A 12 9.09 -5.80 -5.60
C ALA A 12 10.49 -5.15 -5.46
N ALA A 13 10.61 -3.83 -5.62
CA ALA A 13 11.87 -3.14 -5.39
C ALA A 13 12.29 -3.19 -3.91
N VAL A 14 11.35 -3.09 -2.96
CA VAL A 14 11.65 -3.29 -1.53
C VAL A 14 12.11 -4.72 -1.25
N GLU A 15 11.47 -5.72 -1.87
CA GLU A 15 11.77 -7.14 -1.62
C GLU A 15 13.08 -7.61 -2.27
N TYR A 16 13.25 -7.34 -3.56
CA TYR A 16 14.25 -8.01 -4.39
C TYR A 16 15.51 -7.17 -4.65
N ALA A 17 15.46 -5.84 -4.48
CA ALA A 17 16.64 -5.00 -4.74
C ALA A 17 17.89 -5.42 -3.94
N PRO A 18 17.81 -5.83 -2.65
CA PRO A 18 18.97 -6.30 -1.90
C PRO A 18 19.62 -7.54 -2.53
N ALA A 19 18.81 -8.50 -2.96
CA ALA A 19 19.28 -9.76 -3.55
C ALA A 19 19.84 -9.57 -4.97
N LEU A 20 19.38 -8.52 -5.67
CA LEU A 20 19.79 -8.20 -7.04
C LEU A 20 20.87 -7.11 -7.12
N HIS A 21 21.43 -6.67 -5.99
CA HIS A 21 22.38 -5.55 -5.91
C HIS A 21 21.88 -4.24 -6.55
N HIS A 22 20.57 -4.00 -6.48
CA HIS A 22 19.94 -2.76 -6.91
C HIS A 22 19.71 -1.81 -5.72
N THR A 23 19.54 -0.53 -6.04
CA THR A 23 19.17 0.49 -5.04
C THR A 23 17.74 0.24 -4.55
N GLN A 24 17.59 0.13 -3.23
CA GLN A 24 16.27 0.04 -2.60
C GLN A 24 15.54 1.40 -2.65
N PRO A 25 14.21 1.41 -2.65
CA PRO A 25 13.44 2.63 -2.46
C PRO A 25 13.78 3.27 -1.11
N THR A 26 14.09 4.56 -1.12
CA THR A 26 14.36 5.32 0.11
C THR A 26 13.07 5.53 0.91
N ARG A 27 13.18 5.80 2.22
CA ARG A 27 12.05 6.24 3.05
C ARG A 27 11.23 7.37 2.40
N GLU A 28 11.89 8.38 1.83
CA GLU A 28 11.21 9.50 1.16
C GLU A 28 10.38 9.03 -0.03
N THR A 29 10.92 8.11 -0.82
CA THR A 29 10.23 7.53 -1.98
C THR A 29 9.01 6.72 -1.54
N LEU A 30 9.14 5.91 -0.50
CA LEU A 30 8.03 5.13 0.05
C LEU A 30 6.91 6.02 0.62
N LEU A 31 7.26 7.09 1.33
CA LEU A 31 6.29 8.04 1.88
C LEU A 31 5.58 8.84 0.77
N ALA A 32 6.31 9.33 -0.23
CA ALA A 32 5.72 10.02 -1.38
C ALA A 32 4.74 9.10 -2.12
N PHE A 33 5.15 7.86 -2.38
CA PHE A 33 4.30 6.87 -3.05
C PHE A 33 3.07 6.49 -2.22
N SER A 34 3.18 6.40 -0.89
CA SER A 34 2.00 6.18 -0.02
C SER A 34 0.96 7.28 -0.15
N THR A 35 1.39 8.53 -0.32
CA THR A 35 0.50 9.69 -0.49
C THR A 35 -0.19 9.64 -1.85
N GLU A 36 0.51 9.19 -2.89
CA GLU A 36 -0.09 8.96 -4.20
C GLU A 36 -1.13 7.84 -4.19
N LEU A 37 -0.87 6.74 -3.48
CA LEU A 37 -1.85 5.67 -3.32
C LEU A 37 -3.12 6.13 -2.61
N ASP A 38 -3.01 6.95 -1.56
CA ASP A 38 -4.20 7.47 -0.87
C ASP A 38 -5.03 8.38 -1.78
N ARG A 39 -4.40 9.18 -2.65
CA ARG A 39 -5.13 9.93 -3.69
C ARG A 39 -5.88 8.99 -4.63
N HIS A 40 -5.22 7.93 -5.10
CA HIS A 40 -5.86 6.94 -5.97
C HIS A 40 -6.98 6.17 -5.27
N ALA A 41 -6.83 5.85 -3.98
CA ALA A 41 -7.88 5.25 -3.18
C ALA A 41 -9.09 6.18 -3.08
N ALA A 42 -8.88 7.46 -2.81
CA ALA A 42 -9.93 8.46 -2.77
C ALA A 42 -10.64 8.62 -4.13
N ASP A 43 -9.90 8.61 -5.24
CA ASP A 43 -10.46 8.64 -6.59
C ASP A 43 -11.36 7.42 -6.85
N VAL A 44 -10.91 6.22 -6.48
CA VAL A 44 -11.69 4.98 -6.62
C VAL A 44 -12.96 5.02 -5.77
N ALA A 45 -12.88 5.49 -4.52
CA ALA A 45 -14.05 5.64 -3.67
C ALA A 45 -15.04 6.68 -4.23
N ALA A 46 -14.53 7.79 -4.76
CA ALA A 46 -15.35 8.81 -5.40
C ALA A 46 -16.08 8.29 -6.66
N LEU A 47 -15.42 7.46 -7.47
CA LEU A 47 -16.03 6.77 -8.61
C LEU A 47 -17.11 5.77 -8.17
N ALA A 48 -16.95 5.16 -6.99
CA ALA A 48 -17.93 4.26 -6.38
C ALA A 48 -19.09 4.99 -5.67
N GLY A 49 -19.08 6.34 -5.64
CA GLY A 49 -20.11 7.15 -4.95
C GLY A 49 -19.87 7.38 -3.46
N GLU A 50 -18.75 6.91 -2.91
CA GLU A 50 -18.46 6.85 -1.47
C GLU A 50 -17.40 7.90 -1.05
N ARG A 51 -17.69 9.19 -1.27
CA ARG A 51 -16.72 10.29 -1.07
C ARG A 51 -16.40 10.64 0.39
N GLN A 52 -17.17 10.11 1.33
CA GLN A 52 -17.10 10.48 2.76
C GLN A 52 -16.42 9.42 3.62
N LEU A 53 -15.86 8.37 3.01
CA LEU A 53 -15.13 7.33 3.73
C LEU A 53 -13.82 7.88 4.29
N ASP A 54 -13.57 7.63 5.58
CA ASP A 54 -12.25 7.80 6.20
C ASP A 54 -11.35 6.63 5.78
N LEU A 55 -10.93 6.65 4.52
CA LEU A 55 -10.07 5.61 3.93
C LEU A 55 -8.77 5.42 4.72
N PRO A 56 -8.06 6.47 5.19
CA PRO A 56 -6.88 6.29 6.02
C PRO A 56 -7.13 5.47 7.29
N ALA A 57 -8.19 5.79 8.05
CA ALA A 57 -8.52 5.04 9.26
C ALA A 57 -8.95 3.61 8.95
N LEU A 58 -9.75 3.42 7.90
CA LEU A 58 -10.21 2.10 7.49
C LEU A 58 -9.07 1.22 6.95
N GLY A 59 -8.16 1.81 6.17
CA GLY A 59 -6.96 1.15 5.64
C GLY A 59 -6.01 0.73 6.74
N GLN A 60 -5.78 1.61 7.74
CA GLN A 60 -5.05 1.27 8.96
C GLN A 60 -5.69 0.10 9.70
N GLY A 61 -6.99 0.16 9.99
CA GLY A 61 -7.68 -0.91 10.69
C GLY A 61 -7.69 -2.24 9.91
N TRP A 62 -7.67 -2.19 8.59
CA TRP A 62 -7.48 -3.38 7.77
C TRP A 62 -6.06 -3.94 7.92
N TYR A 63 -5.05 -3.09 7.80
CA TYR A 63 -3.64 -3.47 7.96
C TYR A 63 -3.39 -4.10 9.34
N GLU A 64 -3.86 -3.47 10.42
CA GLU A 64 -3.66 -3.94 11.79
C GLU A 64 -4.24 -5.33 12.02
N ARG A 65 -5.42 -5.63 11.46
CA ARG A 65 -6.01 -6.96 11.54
C ARG A 65 -5.16 -8.01 10.83
N LEU A 66 -4.58 -7.65 9.69
CA LEU A 66 -3.75 -8.57 8.93
C LEU A 66 -2.37 -8.78 9.59
N ALA A 67 -1.78 -7.69 10.08
CA ALA A 67 -0.48 -7.70 10.75
C ALA A 67 -0.53 -8.32 12.16
N ALA A 68 -1.72 -8.43 12.77
CA ALA A 68 -1.91 -9.10 14.05
C ALA A 68 -1.50 -10.59 14.01
N GLU A 69 -1.59 -11.24 12.86
CA GLU A 69 -1.20 -12.65 12.68
C GLU A 69 0.29 -12.79 12.37
N ARG A 70 0.87 -11.83 11.65
CA ARG A 70 2.30 -11.76 11.29
C ARG A 70 2.73 -10.32 11.10
N ASP A 71 3.77 -9.90 11.83
CA ASP A 71 4.34 -8.55 11.75
C ASP A 71 5.24 -8.34 10.50
N GLU A 72 4.66 -8.62 9.33
CA GLU A 72 5.30 -8.58 8.02
C GLU A 72 4.59 -7.54 7.11
N PRO A 73 4.96 -6.24 7.19
CA PRO A 73 4.28 -5.17 6.47
C PRO A 73 4.30 -5.36 4.95
N LEU A 74 5.40 -5.91 4.42
CA LEU A 74 5.54 -6.20 3.00
C LEU A 74 4.56 -7.28 2.54
N HIS A 75 4.37 -8.34 3.35
CA HIS A 75 3.38 -9.38 3.07
C HIS A 75 1.96 -8.81 3.10
N ALA A 76 1.65 -7.96 4.08
CA ALA A 76 0.37 -7.29 4.17
C ALA A 76 0.08 -6.39 2.95
N ALA A 77 1.09 -5.64 2.50
CA ALA A 77 1.00 -4.83 1.29
C ALA A 77 0.72 -5.69 0.05
N TYR A 78 1.41 -6.81 -0.12
CA TYR A 78 1.14 -7.73 -1.23
C TYR A 78 -0.28 -8.29 -1.16
N GLN A 79 -0.73 -8.78 -0.01
CA GLN A 79 -2.06 -9.37 0.10
C GLN A 79 -3.16 -8.34 -0.21
N ALA A 80 -3.04 -7.12 0.30
CA ALA A 80 -3.97 -6.04 -0.01
C ALA A 80 -3.95 -5.68 -1.51
N LEU A 81 -2.76 -5.57 -2.11
CA LEU A 81 -2.61 -5.23 -3.52
C LEU A 81 -3.20 -6.30 -4.44
N HIS A 82 -2.94 -7.58 -4.17
CA HIS A 82 -3.50 -8.69 -4.94
C HIS A 82 -5.03 -8.74 -4.82
N SER A 83 -5.55 -8.48 -3.62
CA SER A 83 -7.00 -8.37 -3.39
C SER A 83 -7.61 -7.22 -4.19
N ALA A 84 -6.96 -6.05 -4.21
CA ALA A 84 -7.38 -4.89 -5.00
C ALA A 84 -7.32 -5.18 -6.51
N ALA A 85 -6.30 -5.91 -6.98
CA ALA A 85 -6.16 -6.33 -8.36
C ALA A 85 -7.25 -7.30 -8.80
N TYR A 86 -7.59 -8.26 -7.94
CA TYR A 86 -8.67 -9.20 -8.17
C TYR A 86 -10.04 -8.50 -8.29
N LEU A 87 -10.32 -7.56 -7.38
CA LEU A 87 -11.59 -6.83 -7.38
C LEU A 87 -11.69 -5.80 -8.52
N GLY A 88 -10.57 -5.16 -8.87
CA GLY A 88 -10.54 -4.06 -9.83
C GLY A 88 -11.45 -2.90 -9.43
N LEU A 89 -11.85 -2.08 -10.40
CA LEU A 89 -12.75 -0.95 -10.12
C LEU A 89 -14.17 -1.39 -9.71
N ALA A 90 -14.59 -2.59 -10.13
CA ALA A 90 -15.90 -3.14 -9.77
C ALA A 90 -16.06 -3.40 -8.26
N GLY A 91 -14.95 -3.59 -7.53
CA GLY A 91 -14.96 -3.67 -6.07
C GLY A 91 -15.21 -2.35 -5.34
N GLY A 92 -15.27 -1.22 -6.06
CA GLY A 92 -15.65 0.08 -5.53
C GLY A 92 -14.87 0.49 -4.27
N SER A 93 -15.60 0.81 -3.20
CA SER A 93 -15.02 1.24 -1.91
C SER A 93 -14.12 0.18 -1.26
N THR A 94 -14.33 -1.11 -1.54
CA THR A 94 -13.44 -2.17 -1.04
C THR A 94 -12.08 -2.12 -1.72
N THR A 95 -12.04 -1.84 -3.02
CA THR A 95 -10.77 -1.63 -3.73
C THR A 95 -10.05 -0.40 -3.20
N ALA A 96 -10.78 0.70 -2.93
CA ALA A 96 -10.23 1.90 -2.31
C ALA A 96 -9.63 1.63 -0.92
N LEU A 97 -10.36 0.92 -0.06
CA LEU A 97 -9.89 0.47 1.25
C LEU A 97 -8.56 -0.27 1.15
N LEU A 98 -8.47 -1.25 0.25
CA LEU A 98 -7.28 -2.08 0.08
C LEU A 98 -6.09 -1.27 -0.43
N LEU A 99 -6.31 -0.32 -1.34
CA LEU A 99 -5.25 0.60 -1.77
C LEU A 99 -4.78 1.49 -0.61
N SER A 100 -5.67 1.97 0.25
CA SER A 100 -5.27 2.73 1.44
C SER A 100 -4.55 1.87 2.48
N ALA A 101 -4.91 0.58 2.60
CA ALA A 101 -4.16 -0.37 3.41
C ALA A 101 -2.73 -0.58 2.89
N VAL A 102 -2.54 -0.65 1.57
CA VAL A 102 -1.20 -0.68 0.97
C VAL A 102 -0.43 0.61 1.27
N ALA A 103 -1.07 1.78 1.15
CA ALA A 103 -0.46 3.05 1.52
C ALA A 103 0.02 3.05 2.99
N TYR A 104 -0.80 2.54 3.91
CA TYR A 104 -0.40 2.41 5.31
C TYR A 104 0.79 1.46 5.49
N ALA A 105 0.77 0.28 4.84
CA ALA A 105 1.88 -0.66 4.91
C ALA A 105 3.20 -0.05 4.40
N LEU A 106 3.16 0.76 3.34
CA LEU A 106 4.33 1.48 2.84
C LEU A 106 4.89 2.48 3.86
N ARG A 107 4.04 3.14 4.66
CA ARG A 107 4.50 4.02 5.75
C ARG A 107 5.22 3.24 6.84
N VAL A 108 4.72 2.06 7.18
CA VAL A 108 5.38 1.16 8.15
C VAL A 108 6.73 0.69 7.61
N LEU A 109 6.82 0.32 6.33
CA LEU A 109 8.09 -0.03 5.68
C LEU A 109 9.07 1.15 5.69
N ALA A 110 8.60 2.35 5.38
CA ALA A 110 9.42 3.56 5.40
C ALA A 110 9.95 3.90 6.80
N GLN A 111 9.16 3.63 7.85
CA GLN A 111 9.62 3.76 9.23
C GLN A 111 10.72 2.74 9.55
N ARG A 112 10.61 1.49 9.07
CA ARG A 112 11.64 0.46 9.29
C ARG A 112 12.96 0.76 8.59
N GLU A 113 12.92 1.33 7.38
CA GLU A 113 14.14 1.77 6.67
C GLU A 113 14.91 2.83 7.47
N GLY A 114 14.20 3.81 8.04
CA GLY A 114 14.81 4.85 8.87
C GLY A 114 15.47 4.35 10.17
N HIS A 115 15.11 3.17 10.67
CA HIS A 115 15.73 2.58 11.87
C HIS A 115 17.02 1.79 11.56
N LEU A 116 17.24 1.38 10.31
CA LEU A 116 18.43 0.60 9.92
C LEU A 116 19.64 1.49 9.61
N CYS A 117 19.45 2.81 9.52
CA CYS A 117 20.50 3.79 9.20
C CYS A 117 21.04 4.59 10.41
N HIS A 118 20.72 4.20 11.65
CA HIS A 118 21.16 4.87 12.87
C HIS A 118 22.04 3.99 13.76
#